data_AF-A0A662N0L2-F1
#
_entry.id   AF-A0A662N0L2-F1
#
_cell.length_a   1.000
_cell.length_b   1.000
_cell.length_c   1.000
_cell.angle_alpha   90.00
_cell.angle_beta   90.00
_cell.angle_gamma   90.00
#
_symmetry.space_group_name_H-M   'P 1'
#
loop_
_entity.id
_entity.type
_entity.pdbx_description
1 polymer ?
#
loop_
_entity_poly.entity_id
_entity_poly.type
_entity_poly.pdbx_seq_one_letter_code
_entity_poly.pdbx_strand_id
1 'polypeptide(L)'
;MFDLNKEVPNVELCKKLKELGFPQAQPGYYWVRRKTKDGVVVSPPEYEIAFKGIREMCELNKSNYLVAGAHYTTWWPVDEIIKAPTCRELGEWLPDHLIIDKSRPCAALVIRKFWYKESPENPERRLVWCVGYDFKIEFRAIANAEPDARAKMLIWLVENGYITFNRRQND
;
A
#
# COMPACT_ATOMS: atom_id res chain seq x y z
N MET A 1 -6.53 -8.39 -19.12
CA MET A 1 -7.35 -8.48 -17.89
C MET A 1 -6.65 -7.69 -16.82
N PHE A 2 -7.30 -6.67 -16.27
CA PHE A 2 -6.74 -5.78 -15.25
C PHE A 2 -6.72 -6.53 -13.90
N ASP A 3 -5.53 -6.74 -13.34
CA ASP A 3 -5.33 -7.48 -12.09
C ASP A 3 -5.10 -6.48 -10.95
N LEU A 4 -6.18 -6.17 -10.21
CA LEU A 4 -6.18 -5.19 -9.12
C LEU A 4 -5.13 -5.50 -8.04
N ASN A 5 -4.77 -6.77 -7.86
CA ASN A 5 -3.74 -7.17 -6.88
C ASN A 5 -2.33 -6.70 -7.26
N LYS A 6 -2.13 -6.22 -8.49
CA LYS A 6 -0.87 -5.63 -8.96
C LYS A 6 -0.83 -4.10 -8.87
N GLU A 7 -1.97 -3.48 -8.53
CA GLU A 7 -2.16 -2.03 -8.52
C GLU A 7 -2.19 -1.43 -7.10
N VAL A 8 -2.35 -2.28 -6.08
CA VAL A 8 -2.30 -1.91 -4.65
C VAL A 8 -1.38 -2.87 -3.87
N PRO A 9 -0.84 -2.48 -2.70
CA PRO A 9 -0.02 -3.36 -1.90
C PRO A 9 -0.85 -4.51 -1.34
N ASN A 10 -0.20 -5.61 -1.03
CA ASN A 10 -0.83 -6.71 -0.31
C ASN A 10 -1.36 -6.26 1.07
N VAL A 11 -2.30 -7.03 1.59
CA VAL A 11 -3.04 -6.69 2.82
C VAL A 11 -2.13 -6.50 4.03
N GLU A 12 -1.06 -7.30 4.18
CA GLU A 12 -0.15 -7.21 5.33
C GLU A 12 0.67 -5.91 5.32
N LEU A 13 1.13 -5.47 4.15
CA LEU A 13 1.76 -4.16 4.01
C LEU A 13 0.77 -3.03 4.30
N CYS A 14 -0.49 -3.16 3.88
CA CYS A 14 -1.52 -2.16 4.16
C CYS A 14 -1.88 -2.10 5.65
N LYS A 15 -1.94 -3.23 6.37
CA LYS A 15 -2.09 -3.27 7.83
C LYS A 15 -0.96 -2.53 8.53
N LYS A 16 0.29 -2.80 8.12
CA LYS A 16 1.46 -2.13 8.68
C LYS A 16 1.45 -0.62 8.41
N LEU A 17 1.05 -0.19 7.20
CA LEU A 17 0.87 1.23 6.88
C LEU A 17 -0.20 1.89 7.77
N LYS A 18 -1.33 1.21 8.01
CA LYS A 18 -2.39 1.67 8.92
C LYS A 18 -1.88 1.82 10.35
N GLU A 19 -1.12 0.86 10.86
CA GLU A 19 -0.49 0.93 12.19
C GLU A 19 0.47 2.11 12.33
N LEU A 20 1.21 2.42 11.27
CA LEU A 20 2.15 3.55 11.22
C LEU A 20 1.46 4.91 11.02
N GLY A 21 0.13 4.94 10.80
CA GLY A 21 -0.66 6.15 10.69
C GLY A 21 -0.98 6.61 9.26
N PHE A 22 -0.79 5.77 8.25
CA PHE A 22 -1.15 6.12 6.86
C PHE A 22 -2.64 6.46 6.75
N PRO A 23 -3.04 7.53 6.03
CA PRO A 23 -4.44 7.98 5.98
C PRO A 23 -5.42 6.89 5.53
N GLN A 24 -6.44 6.64 6.34
CA GLN A 24 -7.45 5.61 6.09
C GLN A 24 -8.77 6.15 5.55
N ALA A 25 -9.00 7.46 5.60
CA ALA A 25 -10.27 8.11 5.25
C ALA A 25 -10.17 8.86 3.92
N GLN A 26 -9.65 8.21 2.87
CA GLN A 26 -9.55 8.78 1.52
C GLN A 26 -10.31 7.92 0.50
N PRO A 27 -10.93 8.49 -0.54
CA PRO A 27 -11.54 7.69 -1.61
C PRO A 27 -10.52 6.75 -2.25
N GLY A 28 -10.98 5.64 -2.86
CA GLY A 28 -10.13 4.72 -3.59
C GLY A 28 -10.31 3.27 -3.16
N TYR A 29 -9.26 2.46 -3.30
CA TYR A 29 -9.31 1.03 -3.00
C TYR A 29 -9.07 0.71 -1.53
N TYR A 30 -9.68 -0.39 -1.08
CA TYR A 30 -9.62 -0.92 0.28
C TYR A 30 -9.57 -2.43 0.27
N TRP A 31 -8.78 -2.99 1.18
CA TRP A 31 -8.92 -4.38 1.60
C TRP A 31 -10.08 -4.47 2.60
N VAL A 32 -11.02 -5.37 2.31
CA VAL A 32 -12.21 -5.58 3.14
C VAL A 32 -12.30 -7.04 3.58
N ARG A 33 -12.53 -7.24 4.88
CA ARG A 33 -12.89 -8.54 5.43
C ARG A 33 -14.38 -8.54 5.75
N ARG A 34 -15.13 -9.46 5.15
CA ARG A 34 -16.59 -9.56 5.31
C ARG A 34 -16.93 -10.29 6.61
N LYS A 35 -17.95 -9.79 7.33
CA LYS A 35 -18.62 -10.57 8.39
C LYS A 35 -19.57 -11.57 7.73
N THR A 36 -19.49 -12.84 8.11
CA THR A 36 -20.54 -13.80 7.76
C THR A 36 -21.66 -13.77 8.79
N LYS A 37 -22.90 -14.10 8.38
CA LYS A 37 -24.09 -14.06 9.24
C LYS A 37 -24.01 -14.95 10.49
N ASP A 38 -23.10 -15.94 10.49
CA ASP A 38 -23.00 -16.96 11.55
C ASP A 38 -21.56 -17.15 12.10
N GLY A 39 -20.64 -16.21 11.84
CA GLY A 39 -19.26 -16.25 12.37
C GLY A 39 -18.32 -17.29 11.74
N VAL A 40 -18.78 -18.06 10.74
CA VAL A 40 -17.95 -19.03 10.02
C VAL A 40 -17.43 -18.41 8.72
N VAL A 41 -16.10 -18.36 8.55
CA VAL A 41 -15.43 -17.90 7.32
C VAL A 41 -15.68 -18.92 6.22
N VAL A 42 -16.49 -18.57 5.22
CA VAL A 42 -16.75 -19.44 4.08
C VAL A 42 -15.72 -19.13 2.99
N SER A 43 -14.61 -19.84 3.04
CA SER A 43 -13.59 -19.97 1.99
C SER A 43 -12.74 -18.71 1.66
N PRO A 44 -11.48 -18.89 1.21
CA PRO A 44 -10.60 -17.80 0.80
C PRO A 44 -11.11 -17.02 -0.42
N PRO A 45 -10.66 -15.76 -0.61
CA PRO A 45 -9.71 -15.06 0.25
C PRO A 45 -10.37 -14.37 1.46
N GLU A 46 -9.68 -14.34 2.61
CA GLU A 46 -10.12 -13.65 3.84
C GLU A 46 -10.35 -12.14 3.60
N TYR A 47 -9.62 -11.57 2.64
CA TYR A 47 -9.72 -10.18 2.22
C TYR A 47 -9.99 -10.07 0.72
N GLU A 48 -10.85 -9.14 0.35
CA GLU A 48 -11.13 -8.78 -1.03
C GLU A 48 -10.81 -7.29 -1.27
N ILE A 49 -10.51 -6.91 -2.51
CA ILE A 49 -10.35 -5.51 -2.89
C ILE A 49 -11.71 -4.93 -3.25
N ALA A 50 -12.07 -3.82 -2.60
CA ALA A 50 -13.25 -3.02 -2.88
C ALA A 50 -12.85 -1.58 -3.25
N PHE A 51 -13.66 -0.93 -4.09
CA PHE A 51 -13.55 0.51 -4.33
C PHE A 51 -14.57 1.27 -3.48
N LYS A 52 -14.15 2.38 -2.89
CA LYS A 52 -14.97 3.28 -2.07
C LYS A 52 -14.91 4.69 -2.66
N GLY A 53 -16.03 5.18 -3.17
CA GLY A 53 -16.15 6.52 -3.72
C GLY A 53 -16.39 7.61 -2.66
N ILE A 54 -16.52 8.85 -3.13
CA ILE A 54 -16.69 10.05 -2.30
C ILE A 54 -18.03 10.05 -1.55
N ARG A 55 -19.10 9.54 -2.20
CA ARG A 55 -20.45 9.50 -1.63
C ARG A 55 -20.55 8.49 -0.48
N GLU A 56 -19.89 7.33 -0.59
CA GLU A 56 -19.85 6.31 0.46
C GLU A 56 -19.05 6.73 1.72
N MET A 57 -18.17 7.73 1.61
CA MET A 57 -17.42 8.24 2.77
C MET A 57 -18.26 9.07 3.74
N CYS A 58 -19.33 9.71 3.27
CA CYS A 58 -20.18 10.57 4.10
C CYS A 58 -21.12 9.79 5.04
N GLU A 59 -21.39 8.51 4.74
CA GLU A 59 -22.40 7.69 5.45
C GLU A 59 -21.82 6.80 6.57
N LEU A 60 -20.49 6.73 6.69
CA LEU A 60 -19.78 5.89 7.67
C LEU A 60 -19.75 6.43 9.10
N ASN A 61 -20.24 7.64 9.33
CA ASN A 61 -20.31 8.23 10.67
C ASN A 61 -21.44 7.66 11.55
N LYS A 62 -22.17 6.62 11.10
CA LYS A 62 -23.30 6.06 11.87
C LYS A 62 -23.33 4.53 11.96
N SER A 63 -22.77 3.80 11.00
CA SER A 63 -22.90 2.32 10.97
C SER A 63 -21.80 1.67 10.11
N ASN A 64 -21.27 0.53 10.53
CA ASN A 64 -20.16 -0.23 9.91
C ASN A 64 -20.46 -0.83 8.51
N TYR A 65 -20.91 -0.03 7.54
CA TYR A 65 -21.28 -0.53 6.22
C TYR A 65 -20.63 0.28 5.09
N LEU A 66 -20.01 -0.42 4.11
CA LEU A 66 -20.16 -0.22 2.66
C LEU A 66 -19.06 -0.97 1.87
N VAL A 67 -19.49 -1.78 0.89
CA VAL A 67 -18.69 -2.22 -0.26
C VAL A 67 -19.55 -2.03 -1.50
N ALA A 68 -19.19 -1.09 -2.38
CA ALA A 68 -19.84 -0.94 -3.68
C ALA A 68 -19.17 -1.88 -4.69
N GLY A 69 -19.86 -2.96 -5.06
CA GLY A 69 -19.54 -3.74 -6.25
C GLY A 69 -20.12 -3.05 -7.50
N ALA A 70 -19.46 -3.22 -8.65
CA ALA A 70 -19.67 -2.46 -9.89
C ALA A 70 -21.11 -2.44 -10.47
N HIS A 71 -22.09 -3.17 -9.95
CA HIS A 71 -23.47 -3.11 -10.45
C HIS A 71 -24.58 -3.25 -9.37
N TYR A 72 -24.25 -3.20 -8.08
CA TYR A 72 -25.26 -3.29 -7.02
C TYR A 72 -24.70 -2.78 -5.68
N THR A 73 -25.33 -1.74 -5.13
CA THR A 73 -25.14 -1.32 -3.73
C THR A 73 -25.76 -2.39 -2.83
N THR A 74 -24.97 -3.39 -2.43
CA THR A 74 -25.39 -4.36 -1.43
C THR A 74 -24.65 -4.11 -0.12
N TRP A 75 -25.43 -3.91 0.94
CA TRP A 75 -24.96 -3.55 2.27
C TRP A 75 -24.58 -4.82 3.03
N TRP A 76 -23.30 -5.15 3.06
CA TRP A 76 -22.80 -6.28 3.83
C TRP A 76 -22.06 -5.78 5.08
N PRO A 77 -22.25 -6.44 6.23
CA PRO A 77 -21.44 -6.15 7.41
C PRO A 77 -19.98 -6.52 7.13
N VAL A 78 -19.06 -5.65 7.54
CA VAL A 78 -17.61 -5.87 7.42
C VAL A 78 -16.97 -5.88 8.80
N ASP A 79 -15.97 -6.75 8.97
CA ASP A 79 -15.17 -6.84 10.20
C ASP A 79 -14.08 -5.79 10.22
N GLU A 80 -13.43 -5.63 9.07
CA GLU A 80 -12.26 -4.79 8.94
C GLU A 80 -12.20 -4.17 7.54
N ILE A 81 -11.81 -2.90 7.53
CA ILE A 81 -11.54 -2.11 6.34
C ILE A 81 -10.14 -1.52 6.51
N ILE A 82 -9.29 -1.68 5.49
CA ILE A 82 -7.93 -1.16 5.46
C ILE A 82 -7.72 -0.49 4.10
N LYS A 83 -7.22 0.76 4.09
CA LYS A 83 -6.91 1.45 2.84
C LYS A 83 -5.89 0.65 2.03
N ALA A 84 -6.19 0.44 0.76
CA ALA A 84 -5.28 -0.14 -0.23
C ALA A 84 -4.83 0.99 -1.17
N PRO A 85 -3.73 1.70 -0.84
CA PRO A 85 -3.29 2.85 -1.64
C PRO A 85 -2.71 2.39 -2.98
N THR A 86 -2.99 3.11 -4.06
CA THR A 86 -2.40 2.90 -5.39
C THR A 86 -0.94 3.32 -5.44
N CYS A 87 -0.21 2.93 -6.50
CA CYS A 87 1.15 3.44 -6.74
C CYS A 87 1.24 4.97 -6.72
N ARG A 88 0.22 5.65 -7.25
CA ARG A 88 0.15 7.11 -7.24
C ARG A 88 0.01 7.65 -5.83
N GLU A 89 -0.96 7.14 -5.06
CA GLU A 89 -1.16 7.55 -3.67
C GLU A 89 0.09 7.32 -2.83
N LEU A 90 0.76 6.16 -2.97
CA LEU A 90 2.03 5.88 -2.28
C LEU A 90 3.15 6.84 -2.72
N GLY A 91 3.19 7.20 -4.01
CA GLY A 91 4.17 8.14 -4.56
C GLY A 91 4.06 9.54 -3.99
N GLU A 92 2.85 10.01 -3.64
CA GLU A 92 2.65 11.32 -3.01
C GLU A 92 3.27 11.43 -1.60
N TRP A 93 3.62 10.28 -0.99
CA TRP A 93 4.27 10.21 0.32
C TRP A 93 5.76 9.92 0.25
N LEU A 94 6.29 9.53 -0.91
CA LEU A 94 7.72 9.30 -1.09
C LEU A 94 8.39 10.64 -1.44
N PRO A 95 9.33 11.15 -0.61
CA PRO A 95 10.12 12.32 -1.00
C PRO A 95 10.87 12.06 -2.30
N ASP A 96 10.94 13.04 -3.19
CA ASP A 96 11.85 12.96 -4.35
C ASP A 96 13.32 13.00 -3.92
N HIS A 97 13.58 13.62 -2.77
CA HIS A 97 14.91 13.80 -2.19
C HIS A 97 14.89 13.57 -0.68
N LEU A 98 15.82 12.76 -0.16
CA LEU A 98 16.04 12.57 1.27
C LEU A 98 17.29 13.30 1.75
N ILE A 99 17.14 14.08 2.82
CA ILE A 99 18.26 14.70 3.54
C ILE A 99 18.66 13.75 4.67
N ILE A 100 19.79 13.06 4.49
CA ILE A 100 20.30 12.06 5.45
C ILE A 100 21.15 12.74 6.53
N ASP A 101 21.89 13.79 6.17
CA ASP A 101 22.67 14.64 7.08
C ASP A 101 22.87 16.02 6.43
N LYS A 102 22.94 17.09 7.23
CA LYS A 102 23.25 18.45 6.78
C LYS A 102 24.58 18.55 6.00
N SER A 103 25.49 17.60 6.22
CA SER A 103 26.80 17.55 5.56
C SER A 103 26.79 16.81 4.21
N ARG A 104 25.69 16.12 3.84
CA ARG A 104 25.65 15.25 2.65
C ARG A 104 24.48 15.62 1.74
N PRO A 105 24.73 15.88 0.44
CA PRO A 105 23.68 16.23 -0.49
C PRO A 105 22.68 15.08 -0.64
N CYS A 106 21.44 15.49 -0.88
CA CYS A 106 20.25 14.66 -1.01
C CYS A 106 20.45 13.32 -1.75
N ALA A 107 19.87 12.25 -1.21
CA ALA A 107 19.69 11.02 -1.95
C ALA A 107 18.40 11.16 -2.79
N ALA A 108 18.48 10.97 -4.11
CA ALA A 108 17.32 11.08 -5.00
C ALA A 108 16.53 9.77 -5.05
N LEU A 109 15.19 9.85 -5.11
CA LEU A 109 14.33 8.68 -5.23
C LEU A 109 14.61 7.95 -6.55
N VAL A 110 14.81 6.64 -6.46
CA VAL A 110 15.07 5.75 -7.58
C VAL A 110 14.04 4.64 -7.56
N ILE A 111 13.24 4.57 -8.63
CA ILE A 111 12.29 3.49 -8.87
C ILE A 111 12.72 2.77 -10.13
N ARG A 112 13.04 1.48 -10.03
CA ARG A 112 13.53 0.68 -11.15
C ARG A 112 12.84 -0.66 -11.19
N LYS A 113 12.67 -1.17 -12.41
CA LYS A 113 12.23 -2.52 -12.70
C LYS A 113 13.40 -3.28 -13.32
N PHE A 114 13.77 -4.43 -12.77
CA PHE A 114 14.86 -5.24 -13.33
C PHE A 114 14.67 -6.73 -13.06
N TRP A 115 15.43 -7.55 -13.79
CA TRP A 115 15.49 -8.99 -13.58
C TRP A 115 16.38 -9.30 -12.38
N TYR A 116 15.83 -9.93 -11.36
CA TYR A 116 16.56 -10.37 -10.18
C TYR A 116 16.76 -11.88 -10.22
N LYS A 117 17.94 -12.33 -9.79
CA LYS A 117 18.25 -13.74 -9.54
C LYS A 117 18.32 -13.91 -8.03
N GLU A 118 17.43 -14.73 -7.46
CA GLU A 118 17.36 -14.92 -6.00
C GLU A 118 18.61 -15.58 -5.41
N SER A 119 19.23 -16.51 -6.14
CA SER A 119 20.43 -17.21 -5.70
C SER A 119 21.17 -17.81 -6.91
N PRO A 120 22.49 -18.06 -6.83
CA PRO A 120 23.18 -18.93 -7.76
C PRO A 120 22.54 -20.33 -7.89
N GLU A 121 21.91 -20.82 -6.82
CA GLU A 121 21.36 -22.17 -6.70
C GLU A 121 19.91 -22.31 -7.21
N ASN A 122 19.19 -21.20 -7.34
CA ASN A 122 17.87 -21.15 -7.97
C ASN A 122 17.83 -19.98 -8.98
N PRO A 123 18.19 -20.23 -10.26
CA PRO A 123 18.47 -19.19 -11.23
C PRO A 123 17.23 -18.58 -11.89
N GLU A 124 16.02 -18.91 -11.42
CA GLU A 124 14.80 -18.35 -11.98
C GLU A 124 14.85 -16.82 -11.91
N ARG A 125 14.89 -16.19 -13.08
CA ARG A 125 14.87 -14.74 -13.20
C ARG A 125 13.43 -14.32 -13.02
N ARG A 126 13.17 -13.51 -11.99
CA ARG A 126 11.89 -12.83 -11.85
C ARG A 126 12.04 -11.33 -12.01
N LEU A 127 11.02 -10.72 -12.59
CA LEU A 127 10.95 -9.29 -12.74
C LEU A 127 10.53 -8.68 -11.40
N VAL A 128 11.37 -7.83 -10.81
CA VAL A 128 11.09 -7.16 -9.54
C VAL A 128 11.12 -5.65 -9.69
N TRP A 129 10.41 -4.99 -8.79
CA TRP A 129 10.49 -3.57 -8.53
C TRP A 129 11.44 -3.31 -7.39
N CYS A 130 12.26 -2.28 -7.54
CA CYS A 130 13.15 -1.76 -6.53
C CYS A 130 12.86 -0.28 -6.36
N VAL A 131 12.45 0.10 -5.16
CA VAL A 131 12.33 1.48 -4.73
C VAL A 131 13.46 1.74 -3.74
N GLY A 132 14.19 2.83 -3.91
CA GLY A 132 15.40 3.16 -3.17
C GLY A 132 15.71 4.64 -3.28
N TYR A 133 16.76 5.08 -2.59
CA TYR A 133 17.35 6.38 -2.82
C TYR A 133 18.82 6.22 -3.18
N ASP A 134 19.29 7.03 -4.13
CA ASP A 134 20.60 6.83 -4.73
C ASP A 134 21.76 7.06 -3.75
N PHE A 135 22.88 6.41 -4.06
CA PHE A 135 24.24 6.61 -3.57
C PHE A 135 24.64 6.32 -2.12
N LYS A 136 23.75 6.05 -1.14
CA LYS A 136 24.22 5.61 0.20
C LYS A 136 23.19 5.10 1.20
N ILE A 137 21.91 4.96 0.83
CA ILE A 137 20.94 4.31 1.72
C ILE A 137 21.13 2.79 1.63
N GLU A 138 21.40 2.15 2.77
CA GLU A 138 21.62 0.70 2.89
C GLU A 138 20.37 -0.12 2.53
N PHE A 139 19.19 0.52 2.53
CA PHE A 139 17.92 -0.12 2.26
C PHE A 139 17.42 0.12 0.83
N ARG A 140 17.02 -0.98 0.17
CA ARG A 140 16.27 -0.99 -1.08
C ARG A 140 15.05 -1.88 -0.89
N ALA A 141 13.86 -1.33 -1.14
CA ALA A 141 12.63 -2.08 -1.07
C ALA A 141 12.43 -2.86 -2.37
N ILE A 142 12.51 -4.19 -2.30
CA ILE A 142 12.32 -5.10 -3.44
C ILE A 142 11.00 -5.87 -3.30
N ALA A 143 10.21 -5.90 -4.37
CA ALA A 143 8.98 -6.70 -4.44
C ALA A 143 8.60 -7.09 -5.87
N ASN A 144 7.71 -8.07 -6.02
CA ASN A 144 7.21 -8.52 -7.32
C ASN A 144 6.25 -7.52 -7.97
N ALA A 145 5.55 -6.72 -7.15
CA ALA A 145 4.67 -5.65 -7.59
C ALA A 145 5.24 -4.29 -7.16
N GLU A 146 5.06 -3.27 -7.99
CA GLU A 146 5.47 -1.89 -7.68
C GLU A 146 4.84 -1.34 -6.39
N PRO A 147 3.51 -1.49 -6.16
CA PRO A 147 2.90 -0.92 -4.96
C PRO A 147 3.47 -1.55 -3.68
N ASP A 148 3.79 -2.85 -3.69
CA ASP A 148 4.47 -3.51 -2.58
C ASP A 148 5.86 -2.91 -2.31
N ALA A 149 6.64 -2.64 -3.37
CA ALA A 149 7.97 -2.04 -3.23
C ALA A 149 7.87 -0.61 -2.67
N ARG A 150 6.91 0.19 -3.14
CA ARG A 150 6.66 1.54 -2.60
C ARG A 150 6.20 1.50 -1.14
N ALA A 151 5.27 0.61 -0.79
CA ALA A 151 4.79 0.45 0.58
C ALA A 151 5.92 0.04 1.53
N LYS A 152 6.76 -0.93 1.15
CA LYS A 152 7.95 -1.33 1.93
C LYS A 152 8.91 -0.16 2.13
N MET A 153 9.12 0.68 1.12
CA MET A 153 9.97 1.87 1.27
C MET A 153 9.37 2.87 2.25
N LEU A 154 8.08 3.19 2.13
CA LEU A 154 7.41 4.09 3.08
C LEU A 154 7.48 3.56 4.52
N ILE A 155 7.20 2.28 4.73
CA ILE A 155 7.31 1.64 6.04
C ILE A 155 8.72 1.87 6.62
N TRP A 156 9.77 1.56 5.84
CA TRP A 156 11.14 1.75 6.29
C TRP A 156 11.46 3.21 6.62
N LEU A 157 11.02 4.17 5.79
CA LEU A 157 11.25 5.60 6.03
C LEU A 157 10.59 6.09 7.31
N VAL A 158 9.36 5.66 7.57
CA VAL A 158 8.62 6.03 8.79
C VAL A 158 9.26 5.38 10.02
N GLU A 159 9.58 4.09 9.96
CA GLU A 159 10.20 3.36 11.07
C GLU A 159 11.58 3.92 11.45
N ASN A 160 12.30 4.52 10.50
CA ASN A 160 13.59 5.17 10.74
C ASN A 160 13.47 6.69 10.98
N GLY A 161 12.26 7.23 11.06
CA GLY A 161 12.02 8.64 11.40
C GLY A 161 12.35 9.65 10.29
N TYR A 162 12.52 9.20 9.03
CA TYR A 162 12.76 10.10 7.90
C TYR A 162 11.50 10.85 7.47
N ILE A 163 10.33 10.24 7.61
CA ILE A 163 9.03 10.85 7.28
C ILE A 163 7.98 10.50 8.35
N THR A 164 6.87 11.25 8.35
CA THR A 164 5.67 10.93 9.15
C THR A 164 4.42 11.14 8.29
N PHE A 165 3.30 10.49 8.62
CA PHE A 165 2.04 10.61 7.88
C PHE A 165 1.18 11.82 8.26
N ASN A 166 1.80 12.90 8.75
CA ASN A 166 1.08 14.11 9.19
C ASN A 166 0.93 15.17 8.08
N ARG A 167 1.81 15.16 7.07
CA ARG A 167 1.77 16.07 5.92
C ARG A 167 2.40 15.39 4.70
N ARG A 168 1.80 15.54 3.52
CA ARG A 168 2.35 15.03 2.27
C ARG A 168 3.64 15.77 1.92
N GLN A 169 4.55 15.10 1.21
CA GLN A 169 5.88 15.67 0.91
C GLN A 169 5.84 16.68 -0.23
N ASN A 170 4.80 16.63 -1.07
CA ASN A 170 4.64 17.47 -2.25
C ASN A 170 3.53 18.55 -2.10
N ASP A 171 3.08 18.82 -0.87
CA ASP A 171 2.04 19.82 -0.54
C ASP A 171 2.62 21.15 -0.02
#